data_AF-A0A3F2V889-F1
#
_entry.id   AF-A0A3F2V889-F1
#
_cell.length_a   1.000
_cell.length_b   1.000
_cell.length_c   1.000
_cell.angle_alpha   90.00
_cell.angle_beta   90.00
_cell.angle_gamma   90.00
#
_symmetry.space_group_name_H-M   'P 1'
#
loop_
_entity.id
_entity.type
_entity.pdbx_description
1 polymer ?
#
loop_
_entity_poly.entity_id
_entity_poly.type
_entity_poly.pdbx_seq_one_letter_code
_entity_poly.pdbx_strand_id
1 'polypeptide(L)'
;MNYLKPELLEQLAAEYVLGSMHGAARKRFEKLMMESYRVRSAVWSWEQHINPMAEVIPEQRPRKQVWNLIQARIQSPQRQEGVSWWWRGWAALGGALALVMAVYIVQLAPWDRQDQVAMFNDADALPLWLITTSESSGKLIVKPINAQAIAVDNKAFELWMLPKGGKPASLGLMPVSGAAVETTLSPQLLTIMQNSDALAVSLEPAGGSPTGLPTGPVVYQAPIVQF
;
A
#
# COMPACT_ATOMS: atom_id res chain seq x y z
N MET A 1 28.59 45.82 19.37
CA MET A 1 28.93 46.99 18.54
C MET A 1 27.62 47.62 18.13
N ASN A 2 27.41 48.91 18.43
CA ASN A 2 26.07 49.51 18.42
C ASN A 2 25.74 50.04 17.01
N TYR A 3 25.30 49.16 16.11
CA TYR A 3 24.94 49.46 14.72
C TYR A 3 23.63 50.29 14.58
N LEU A 4 23.10 50.80 15.69
CA LEU A 4 21.91 51.64 15.76
C LEU A 4 22.21 53.12 15.48
N LYS A 5 23.48 53.52 15.42
CA LYS A 5 23.88 54.87 15.04
C LYS A 5 23.87 54.99 13.50
N PRO A 6 23.01 55.85 12.92
CA PRO A 6 22.87 55.97 11.46
C PRO A 6 24.19 56.29 10.76
N GLU A 7 24.98 57.23 11.30
CA GLU A 7 26.24 57.68 10.70
C GLU A 7 27.29 56.58 10.60
N LEU A 8 27.42 55.74 11.63
CA LEU A 8 28.36 54.62 11.64
C LEU A 8 27.99 53.57 10.58
N LEU A 9 26.69 53.34 10.39
CA LEU A 9 26.18 52.37 9.41
C LEU A 9 26.46 52.84 7.98
N GLU A 10 26.29 54.14 7.70
CA GLU A 10 26.64 54.74 6.40
C GLU A 10 28.14 54.64 6.10
N GLN A 11 29.00 54.90 7.09
CA GLN A 11 30.45 54.76 6.93
C GLN A 11 30.87 53.31 6.64
N LEU A 12 30.33 52.36 7.40
CA LEU A 12 30.63 50.93 7.21
C LEU A 12 30.09 50.41 5.87
N ALA A 13 28.94 50.89 5.42
CA ALA A 13 28.41 50.58 4.09
C ALA A 13 29.31 51.13 2.98
N ALA A 14 29.79 52.37 3.10
CA ALA A 14 30.74 52.95 2.15
C ALA A 14 32.05 52.15 2.09
N GLU A 15 32.62 51.79 3.24
CA GLU A 15 33.84 50.96 3.32
C GLU A 15 33.63 49.57 2.70
N TYR A 16 32.45 48.98 2.87
CA TYR A 16 32.11 47.70 2.27
C TYR A 16 32.03 47.80 0.74
N VAL A 17 31.31 48.79 0.21
CA VAL A 17 31.11 48.99 -1.24
C VAL A 17 32.41 49.38 -1.95
N LEU A 18 33.22 50.25 -1.33
CA LEU A 18 34.55 50.60 -1.85
C LEU A 18 35.57 49.45 -1.75
N GLY A 19 35.22 48.36 -1.06
CA GLY A 19 36.09 47.20 -0.90
C GLY A 19 37.26 47.41 0.06
N SER A 20 37.26 48.49 0.86
CA SER A 20 38.29 48.75 1.87
C SER A 20 38.16 47.85 3.12
N MET A 21 37.00 47.20 3.30
CA MET A 21 36.76 46.25 4.37
C MET A 21 37.31 44.84 4.06
N HIS A 22 38.20 44.33 4.93
CA HIS A 22 38.90 43.06 4.72
C HIS A 22 38.67 42.05 5.86
N GLY A 23 38.92 40.76 5.56
CA GLY A 23 39.02 39.70 6.56
C GLY A 23 37.77 39.52 7.44
N ALA A 24 37.96 39.52 8.75
CA ALA A 24 36.90 39.25 9.72
C ALA A 24 35.84 40.37 9.78
N ALA A 25 36.23 41.63 9.53
CA ALA A 25 35.29 42.75 9.50
C ALA A 25 34.25 42.57 8.38
N ARG A 26 34.72 42.21 7.18
CA ARG A 26 33.86 41.96 6.02
C ARG A 26 32.86 40.83 6.27
N LYS A 27 33.33 39.69 6.77
CA LYS A 27 32.45 38.54 7.09
C LYS A 27 31.39 38.88 8.14
N ARG A 28 31.74 39.68 9.15
CA ARG A 28 30.79 40.14 10.18
C ARG A 28 29.75 41.07 9.57
N PHE A 29 30.15 42.00 8.72
CA PHE A 29 29.24 42.90 8.03
C PHE A 29 28.32 42.17 7.06
N GLU A 30 28.84 41.18 6.32
CA GLU A 30 28.03 40.29 5.46
C GLU A 30 26.97 39.52 6.25
N LYS A 31 27.33 39.03 7.45
CA LYS A 31 26.34 38.42 8.36
C LYS A 31 25.25 39.41 8.79
N LEU A 32 25.64 40.64 9.12
CA LEU A 32 24.69 41.69 9.50
C LEU A 32 23.76 42.08 8.33
N MET A 33 24.25 42.06 7.09
CA MET A 33 23.42 42.26 5.90
C MET A 33 22.36 41.16 5.70
N MET A 34 22.65 39.92 6.13
CA MET A 34 21.65 38.84 6.08
C MET A 34 20.51 39.06 7.08
N GLU A 35 20.79 39.72 8.21
CA GLU A 35 19.87 39.88 9.34
C GLU A 35 19.10 41.22 9.34
N SER A 36 19.63 42.28 8.71
CA SER A 36 19.07 43.64 8.81
C SER A 36 18.79 44.31 7.45
N TYR A 37 17.53 44.68 7.23
CA TYR A 37 17.12 45.45 6.06
C TYR A 37 17.83 46.81 5.97
N ARG A 38 18.02 47.51 7.10
CA ARG A 38 18.63 48.84 7.13
C ARG A 38 20.09 48.84 6.67
N VAL A 39 20.82 47.77 6.97
CA VAL A 39 22.21 47.60 6.50
C VAL A 39 22.22 47.38 4.99
N ARG A 40 21.32 46.52 4.46
CA ARG A 40 21.18 46.30 3.02
C ARG A 40 20.78 47.56 2.27
N SER A 41 19.86 48.38 2.80
CA SER A 41 19.44 49.61 2.14
C SER A 41 20.55 50.66 2.05
N ALA A 42 21.41 50.76 3.06
CA ALA A 42 22.57 51.67 3.00
C ALA A 42 23.60 51.20 1.98
N VAL A 43 23.91 49.90 1.95
CA VAL A 43 24.80 49.32 0.92
C VAL A 43 24.25 49.55 -0.47
N TRP A 44 22.95 49.29 -0.68
CA TRP A 44 22.28 49.55 -1.95
C TRP A 44 22.38 51.02 -2.38
N SER A 45 22.16 51.96 -1.45
CA SER A 45 22.32 53.39 -1.70
C SER A 45 23.75 53.71 -2.18
N TRP A 46 24.76 53.22 -1.48
CA TRP A 46 26.16 53.44 -1.87
C TRP A 46 26.53 52.81 -3.21
N GLU A 47 26.04 51.61 -3.52
CA GLU A 47 26.22 50.97 -4.83
C GLU A 47 25.61 51.81 -5.96
N GLN A 48 24.41 52.37 -5.76
CA GLN A 48 23.75 53.24 -6.74
C GLN A 48 24.54 54.53 -7.01
N HIS A 49 25.22 55.08 -6.00
CA HIS A 49 26.05 56.28 -6.17
C HIS A 49 27.39 55.98 -6.87
N ILE A 50 27.98 54.79 -6.64
CA ILE A 50 29.32 54.43 -7.14
C ILE A 50 29.25 53.76 -8.51
N ASN A 51 28.25 52.92 -8.78
CA ASN A 51 28.13 52.18 -10.04
C ASN A 51 28.21 53.06 -11.31
N PRO A 52 27.58 54.25 -11.38
CA PRO A 52 27.69 55.13 -12.55
C PRO A 52 29.13 55.57 -12.85
N MET A 53 30.01 55.63 -11.84
CA MET A 53 31.42 55.95 -12.07
C MET A 53 32.14 54.87 -12.88
N ALA A 54 31.67 53.62 -12.84
CA ALA A 54 32.22 52.53 -13.62
C ALA A 54 31.96 52.70 -15.13
N GLU A 55 30.94 53.47 -15.53
CA GLU A 55 30.62 53.74 -16.95
C GLU A 55 31.69 54.61 -17.63
N VAL A 56 32.46 55.38 -16.85
CA VAL A 56 33.54 56.22 -17.36
C VAL A 56 34.81 55.40 -17.67
N ILE A 57 34.87 54.16 -17.20
CA ILE A 57 36.02 53.28 -17.38
C ILE A 57 35.93 52.61 -18.76
N PRO A 58 37.00 52.65 -19.58
CA PRO A 58 36.99 52.02 -20.90
C PRO A 58 36.83 50.49 -20.79
N GLU A 59 36.04 49.91 -21.69
CA GLU A 59 35.79 48.47 -21.74
C GLU A 59 37.09 47.69 -21.99
N GLN A 60 37.42 46.74 -21.11
CA GLN A 60 38.52 45.81 -21.29
C GLN A 60 37.98 44.40 -21.49
N ARG A 61 38.29 43.78 -22.63
CA ARG A 61 37.85 42.42 -22.93
C ARG A 61 38.64 41.39 -22.11
N PRO A 62 37.99 40.60 -21.24
CA PRO A 62 38.67 39.52 -20.54
C PRO A 62 39.09 38.40 -21.50
N ARG A 63 40.05 37.57 -21.09
CA ARG A 63 40.46 36.38 -21.85
C ARG A 63 39.29 35.40 -21.96
N LYS A 64 39.09 34.79 -23.13
CA LYS A 64 38.01 33.81 -23.39
C LYS A 64 37.94 32.66 -22.36
N GLN A 65 39.07 32.25 -21.81
CA GLN A 65 39.17 31.20 -20.79
C GLN A 65 38.41 31.53 -19.48
N VAL A 66 38.28 32.81 -19.13
CA VAL A 66 37.59 33.25 -17.90
C VAL A 66 36.13 32.79 -17.90
N TRP A 67 35.46 32.87 -19.05
CA TRP A 67 34.08 32.41 -19.17
C TRP A 67 33.94 30.91 -18.92
N ASN A 68 34.83 30.10 -19.50
CA ASN A 68 34.83 28.65 -19.32
C ASN A 68 35.10 28.26 -17.86
N LEU A 69 36.01 28.97 -17.17
CA LEU A 69 36.29 28.75 -15.74
C LEU A 69 35.07 29.09 -14.86
N ILE A 70 34.36 30.17 -15.18
CA ILE A 70 33.12 30.54 -14.48
C ILE A 70 32.06 29.46 -14.69
N GLN A 71 31.83 29.04 -15.94
CA GLN A 71 30.86 27.98 -16.24
C GLN A 71 31.17 26.67 -15.51
N ALA A 72 32.44 26.23 -15.54
CA ALA A 72 32.85 25.02 -14.83
C ALA A 72 32.66 25.11 -13.30
N ARG A 73 32.82 26.29 -12.71
CA ARG A 73 32.64 26.49 -11.26
C ARG A 73 31.16 26.54 -10.84
N ILE A 74 30.32 27.21 -11.63
CA ILE A 74 28.87 27.28 -11.42
C ILE A 74 28.24 25.90 -11.64
N GLN A 75 28.64 25.22 -12.72
CA GLN A 75 28.23 23.87 -13.05
C GLN A 75 29.09 22.85 -12.29
N SER A 76 29.36 23.08 -10.99
CA SER A 76 30.03 22.07 -10.17
C SER A 76 29.32 20.74 -10.42
N PRO A 77 29.99 19.71 -10.98
CA PRO A 77 29.34 18.44 -11.14
C PRO A 77 29.00 18.02 -9.73
N GLN A 78 27.70 17.88 -9.46
CA GLN A 78 27.20 17.18 -8.28
C GLN A 78 28.12 15.98 -8.13
N ARG A 79 28.91 15.95 -7.06
CA ARG A 79 29.96 14.95 -6.89
C ARG A 79 29.25 13.62 -7.04
N GLN A 80 29.39 12.98 -8.20
CA GLN A 80 28.84 11.66 -8.42
C GLN A 80 29.73 10.81 -7.55
N GLU A 81 29.31 10.62 -6.31
CA GLU A 81 29.89 9.61 -5.44
C GLU A 81 29.68 8.31 -6.18
N GLY A 82 30.72 7.89 -6.90
CA GLY A 82 30.72 6.65 -7.65
C GLY A 82 30.43 5.56 -6.64
N VAL A 83 29.22 4.99 -6.70
CA VAL A 83 28.84 3.87 -5.83
C VAL A 83 29.89 2.79 -6.03
N SER A 84 30.70 2.61 -4.98
CA SER A 84 31.88 1.75 -5.01
C SER A 84 31.49 0.35 -5.50
N TRP A 85 32.35 -0.25 -6.33
CA TRP A 85 32.18 -1.59 -6.90
C TRP A 85 31.77 -2.62 -5.86
N TRP A 86 32.29 -2.49 -4.64
CA TRP A 86 31.90 -3.29 -3.47
C TRP A 86 30.39 -3.23 -3.20
N TRP A 87 29.78 -2.04 -3.15
CA TRP A 87 28.34 -1.89 -2.92
C TRP A 87 27.50 -2.47 -4.06
N ARG A 88 28.01 -2.45 -5.30
CA ARG A 88 27.34 -3.11 -6.44
C ARG A 88 27.34 -4.64 -6.29
N GLY A 89 28.40 -5.22 -5.74
CA GLY A 89 28.47 -6.66 -5.45
C GLY A 89 27.47 -7.10 -4.37
N TRP A 90 27.36 -6.34 -3.28
CA TRP A 90 26.37 -6.62 -2.22
C TRP A 90 24.93 -6.37 -2.67
N ALA A 91 24.69 -5.34 -3.50
CA ALA A 91 23.37 -5.10 -4.07
C ALA A 91 22.92 -6.24 -5.02
N ALA A 92 23.83 -6.78 -5.82
CA ALA A 92 23.53 -7.92 -6.70
C ALA A 92 23.20 -9.20 -5.91
N LEU A 93 23.96 -9.49 -4.84
CA LEU A 93 23.67 -10.61 -3.95
C LEU A 93 22.33 -10.46 -3.21
N GLY A 94 22.02 -9.25 -2.73
CA GLY A 94 20.72 -8.95 -2.11
C GLY A 94 19.55 -9.11 -3.06
N GLY A 95 19.69 -8.66 -4.32
CA GLY A 95 18.66 -8.83 -5.35
C GLY A 95 18.37 -10.28 -5.70
N ALA A 96 19.42 -11.11 -5.85
CA ALA A 96 19.26 -12.54 -6.12
C ALA A 96 18.56 -13.27 -4.97
N LEU A 97 18.93 -12.97 -3.72
CA LEU A 97 18.28 -13.57 -2.54
C LEU A 97 16.81 -13.16 -2.44
N ALA A 98 16.49 -11.89 -2.72
CA ALA A 98 15.11 -11.40 -2.72
C ALA A 98 14.25 -12.11 -3.78
N LEU A 99 14.79 -12.36 -4.98
CA LEU A 99 14.09 -13.12 -6.01
C LEU A 99 13.86 -14.58 -5.60
N VAL A 100 14.87 -15.25 -5.05
CA VAL A 100 14.72 -16.62 -4.54
C VAL A 100 13.68 -16.68 -3.43
N MET A 101 13.70 -15.72 -2.49
CA MET A 101 12.71 -15.61 -1.44
C MET A 101 11.31 -15.34 -1.98
N ALA A 102 11.16 -14.47 -2.98
CA ALA A 102 9.87 -14.21 -3.61
C ALA A 102 9.32 -15.47 -4.29
N VAL A 103 10.16 -16.20 -5.02
CA VAL A 103 9.76 -17.49 -5.64
C VAL A 103 9.41 -18.53 -4.57
N TYR A 104 10.19 -18.62 -3.50
CA TYR A 104 9.94 -19.54 -2.39
C TYR A 104 8.61 -19.24 -1.69
N ILE A 105 8.30 -17.96 -1.43
CA ILE A 105 7.02 -17.53 -0.85
C ILE A 105 5.86 -17.88 -1.77
N VAL A 106 5.99 -17.63 -3.09
CA VAL A 106 4.94 -17.95 -4.06
C VAL A 106 4.70 -19.47 -4.16
N GLN A 107 5.76 -20.29 -4.08
CA GLN A 107 5.62 -21.75 -4.10
C GLN A 107 5.01 -22.32 -2.83
N LEU A 108 5.27 -21.70 -1.67
CA LEU A 108 4.73 -22.15 -0.39
C LEU A 108 3.34 -21.60 -0.08
N ALA A 109 2.88 -20.57 -0.79
CA ALA A 109 1.54 -20.03 -0.58
C ALA A 109 0.50 -21.06 -1.04
N PRO A 110 -0.29 -21.68 -0.12
CA PRO A 110 -1.39 -22.52 -0.54
C PRO A 110 -2.43 -21.61 -1.21
N TRP A 111 -2.51 -21.68 -2.53
CA TRP A 111 -3.62 -21.10 -3.27
C TRP A 111 -4.82 -21.99 -3.07
N ASP A 112 -5.55 -21.70 -1.99
CA ASP A 112 -6.82 -22.32 -1.67
C ASP A 112 -7.85 -21.80 -2.67
N ARG A 113 -7.91 -22.45 -3.84
CA ARG A 113 -8.90 -22.13 -4.86
C ARG A 113 -10.21 -22.72 -4.42
N GLN A 114 -11.17 -21.85 -4.11
CA GLN A 114 -12.57 -22.25 -4.13
C GLN A 114 -12.91 -22.49 -5.60
N ASP A 115 -13.28 -23.73 -5.92
CA ASP A 115 -13.49 -24.22 -7.29
C ASP A 115 -14.93 -24.72 -7.49
N GLN A 116 -15.71 -24.83 -6.42
CA GLN A 116 -17.11 -25.24 -6.48
C GLN A 116 -18.01 -24.27 -5.70
N VAL A 117 -19.15 -23.92 -6.30
CA VAL A 117 -20.19 -23.05 -5.73
C VAL A 117 -21.55 -23.74 -5.80
N ALA A 118 -22.33 -23.61 -4.74
CA ALA A 118 -23.76 -23.88 -4.74
C ALA A 118 -24.50 -22.68 -4.14
N MET A 119 -25.56 -22.24 -4.80
CA MET A 119 -26.39 -21.13 -4.34
C MET A 119 -27.81 -21.61 -4.10
N PHE A 120 -28.27 -21.45 -2.86
CA PHE A 120 -29.64 -21.76 -2.47
C PHE A 120 -30.49 -20.51 -2.59
N ASN A 121 -31.60 -20.61 -3.32
CA ASN A 121 -32.53 -19.52 -3.55
C ASN A 121 -33.91 -19.82 -2.94
N ASP A 122 -34.65 -18.76 -2.60
CA ASP A 122 -36.06 -18.86 -2.23
C ASP A 122 -36.97 -18.98 -3.47
N ALA A 123 -38.28 -19.13 -3.26
CA ALA A 123 -39.31 -19.20 -4.30
C ALA A 123 -39.27 -18.01 -5.28
N ASP A 124 -38.88 -16.82 -4.82
CA ASP A 124 -38.72 -15.61 -5.62
C ASP A 124 -37.33 -15.48 -6.29
N ALA A 125 -36.54 -16.56 -6.32
CA ALA A 125 -35.17 -16.61 -6.84
C ALA A 125 -34.17 -15.67 -6.13
N LEU A 126 -34.46 -15.25 -4.91
CA LEU A 126 -33.55 -14.46 -4.09
C LEU A 126 -32.54 -15.37 -3.38
N PRO A 127 -31.23 -15.03 -3.35
CA PRO A 127 -30.21 -15.87 -2.76
C PRO A 127 -30.30 -15.85 -1.23
N LEU A 128 -30.44 -17.05 -0.65
CA LEU A 128 -30.47 -17.29 0.79
C LEU A 128 -29.07 -17.63 1.32
N TRP A 129 -28.43 -18.64 0.73
CA TRP A 129 -27.08 -19.08 1.11
C TRP A 129 -26.17 -19.22 -0.10
N LEU A 130 -24.92 -18.82 0.08
CA LEU A 130 -23.82 -19.12 -0.82
C LEU A 130 -22.88 -20.10 -0.14
N ILE A 131 -22.64 -21.23 -0.80
CA ILE A 131 -21.70 -22.24 -0.34
C ILE A 131 -20.58 -22.31 -1.35
N THR A 132 -19.36 -22.16 -0.86
CA THR A 132 -18.14 -22.30 -1.65
C THR A 132 -17.30 -23.40 -1.04
N THR A 133 -16.78 -24.30 -1.87
CA THR A 133 -15.84 -25.32 -1.40
C THR A 133 -14.59 -25.34 -2.26
N SER A 134 -13.48 -25.74 -1.62
CA SER A 134 -12.23 -26.06 -2.30
C SER A 134 -12.02 -27.56 -2.27
N GLU A 135 -11.96 -28.18 -3.44
CA GLU A 135 -11.65 -29.61 -3.57
C GLU A 135 -10.24 -29.93 -3.05
N SER A 136 -9.30 -29.00 -3.26
CA SER A 136 -7.89 -29.18 -2.91
C SER A 136 -7.61 -29.18 -1.39
N SER A 137 -8.29 -28.30 -0.64
CA SER A 137 -8.09 -28.16 0.81
C SER A 137 -9.21 -28.80 1.63
N GLY A 138 -10.32 -29.14 0.98
CA GLY A 138 -11.55 -29.61 1.60
C GLY A 138 -12.24 -28.56 2.46
N LYS A 139 -11.93 -27.28 2.27
CA LYS A 139 -12.63 -26.21 2.97
C LYS A 139 -14.02 -26.01 2.40
N LEU A 140 -14.99 -25.86 3.28
CA LEU A 140 -16.36 -25.51 3.01
C LEU A 140 -16.67 -24.20 3.74
N ILE A 141 -17.12 -23.19 3.00
CA ILE A 141 -17.53 -21.91 3.55
C ILE A 141 -19.00 -21.72 3.23
N VAL A 142 -19.80 -21.51 4.27
CA VAL A 142 -21.24 -21.27 4.18
C VAL A 142 -21.52 -19.83 4.58
N LYS A 143 -21.99 -19.02 3.63
CA LYS A 143 -22.30 -17.61 3.85
C LYS A 143 -23.82 -17.38 3.77
N PRO A 144 -24.46 -16.89 4.85
CA PRO A 144 -25.83 -16.42 4.77
C PRO A 144 -25.86 -15.08 4.01
N ILE A 145 -26.77 -14.95 3.03
CA ILE A 145 -27.01 -13.71 2.28
C ILE A 145 -28.30 -13.08 2.78
N ASN A 146 -29.44 -13.68 2.43
CA ASN A 146 -30.77 -13.30 2.92
C ASN A 146 -31.45 -14.47 3.64
N ALA A 147 -30.64 -15.41 4.14
CA ALA A 147 -31.10 -16.54 4.92
C ALA A 147 -31.65 -16.10 6.28
N GLN A 148 -32.72 -15.33 6.30
CA GLN A 148 -33.50 -15.13 7.51
C GLN A 148 -34.28 -16.41 7.69
N ALA A 149 -33.84 -17.25 8.61
CA ALA A 149 -34.75 -18.21 9.20
C ALA A 149 -35.88 -17.38 9.81
N ILE A 150 -37.01 -17.31 9.11
CA ILE A 150 -38.29 -17.22 9.82
C ILE A 150 -38.14 -18.27 10.91
N ALA A 151 -38.15 -17.85 12.18
CA ALA A 151 -37.93 -18.69 13.33
C ALA A 151 -39.08 -19.72 13.40
N VAL A 152 -39.01 -20.75 12.56
CA VAL A 152 -39.99 -21.82 12.53
C VAL A 152 -39.65 -22.71 13.72
N ASP A 153 -40.31 -22.45 14.85
CA ASP A 153 -40.55 -23.40 15.93
C ASP A 153 -39.33 -24.20 16.41
N ASN A 154 -38.23 -23.52 16.76
CA ASN A 154 -37.04 -24.17 17.36
C ASN A 154 -36.43 -25.27 16.45
N LYS A 155 -36.46 -25.05 15.13
CA LYS A 155 -35.84 -25.94 14.13
C LYS A 155 -34.54 -25.36 13.57
N ALA A 156 -33.67 -26.23 13.10
CA ALA A 156 -32.39 -25.87 12.50
C ALA A 156 -32.34 -26.30 11.03
N PHE A 157 -31.70 -25.49 10.19
CA PHE A 157 -31.38 -25.90 8.83
C PHE A 157 -30.10 -26.73 8.85
N GLU A 158 -30.12 -27.89 8.20
CA GLU A 158 -28.95 -28.75 8.07
C GLU A 158 -28.62 -28.96 6.59
N LEU A 159 -27.32 -28.88 6.28
CA LEU A 159 -26.78 -29.05 4.94
C LEU A 159 -26.41 -30.50 4.69
N TRP A 160 -26.77 -31.00 3.51
CA TRP A 160 -26.52 -32.38 3.09
C TRP A 160 -25.90 -32.43 1.71
N MET A 161 -24.96 -33.36 1.52
CA MET A 161 -24.48 -33.78 0.21
C MET A 161 -25.36 -34.88 -0.37
N LEU A 162 -25.69 -34.77 -1.65
CA LEU A 162 -26.45 -35.76 -2.40
C LEU A 162 -25.52 -36.46 -3.43
N PRO A 163 -24.92 -37.60 -3.06
CA PRO A 163 -24.10 -38.39 -3.99
C PRO A 163 -24.96 -39.02 -5.10
N LYS A 164 -24.37 -39.25 -6.29
CA LYS A 164 -25.02 -39.94 -7.43
C LYS A 164 -25.60 -41.30 -7.08
N GLY A 165 -25.04 -41.94 -6.05
CA GLY A 165 -25.57 -43.14 -5.43
C GLY A 165 -25.09 -43.24 -3.99
N GLY A 166 -25.98 -43.60 -3.07
CA GLY A 166 -25.68 -43.73 -1.65
C GLY A 166 -26.66 -42.96 -0.76
N LYS A 167 -26.31 -42.87 0.52
CA LYS A 167 -27.10 -42.12 1.51
C LYS A 167 -26.59 -40.67 1.57
N PRO A 168 -27.46 -39.67 1.82
CA PRO A 168 -27.03 -38.30 2.07
C PRO A 168 -26.03 -38.23 3.22
N ALA A 169 -25.06 -37.34 3.11
CA ALA A 169 -24.06 -37.10 4.16
C ALA A 169 -24.21 -35.68 4.71
N SER A 170 -24.32 -35.54 6.03
CA SER A 170 -24.44 -34.24 6.69
C SER A 170 -23.13 -33.44 6.59
N LEU A 171 -23.27 -32.16 6.30
CA LEU A 171 -22.22 -31.14 6.35
C LEU A 171 -22.38 -30.20 7.55
N GLY A 172 -23.41 -30.41 8.36
CA GLY A 172 -23.67 -29.64 9.58
C GLY A 172 -24.72 -28.54 9.41
N LEU A 173 -24.87 -27.75 10.47
CA LEU A 173 -25.93 -26.75 10.60
C LEU A 173 -25.60 -25.48 9.81
N MET A 174 -26.62 -24.92 9.17
CA MET A 174 -26.52 -23.72 8.36
C MET A 174 -26.67 -22.46 9.22
N PRO A 175 -25.80 -21.45 9.06
CA PRO A 175 -25.97 -20.16 9.71
C PRO A 175 -27.17 -19.41 9.13
N VAL A 176 -28.00 -18.83 10.00
CA VAL A 176 -29.23 -18.09 9.63
C VAL A 176 -29.10 -16.58 9.81
N SER A 177 -27.92 -16.11 10.25
CA SER A 177 -27.54 -14.70 10.31
C SER A 177 -26.05 -14.60 10.65
N GLY A 178 -25.46 -13.42 10.44
CA GLY A 178 -24.09 -13.13 10.87
C GLY A 178 -23.02 -13.50 9.84
N ALA A 179 -21.82 -13.81 10.34
CA ALA A 179 -20.65 -14.08 9.52
C ALA A 179 -20.71 -15.45 8.83
N ALA A 180 -19.89 -15.63 7.79
CA ALA A 180 -19.72 -16.93 7.14
C ALA A 180 -19.10 -17.94 8.11
N VAL A 181 -19.54 -19.18 8.03
CA VAL A 181 -18.99 -20.30 8.81
C VAL A 181 -18.05 -21.09 7.90
N GLU A 182 -16.81 -21.27 8.33
CA GLU A 182 -15.79 -22.07 7.65
C GLU A 182 -15.64 -23.42 8.37
N THR A 183 -15.61 -24.51 7.61
CA THR A 183 -15.42 -25.86 8.13
C THR A 183 -14.52 -26.65 7.18
N THR A 184 -13.60 -27.44 7.73
CA THR A 184 -12.76 -28.34 6.94
C THR A 184 -13.40 -29.73 6.92
N LEU A 185 -13.68 -30.24 5.72
CA LEU A 185 -14.23 -31.56 5.51
C LEU A 185 -13.19 -32.65 5.83
N SER A 186 -13.65 -33.75 6.41
CA SER A 186 -12.81 -34.93 6.59
C SER A 186 -12.50 -35.59 5.23
N PRO A 187 -11.40 -36.37 5.11
CA PRO A 187 -11.06 -37.06 3.86
C PRO A 187 -12.19 -37.95 3.30
N GLN A 188 -13.02 -38.50 4.19
CA GLN A 188 -14.18 -39.31 3.84
C GLN A 188 -15.30 -38.46 3.21
N LEU A 189 -15.61 -37.31 3.81
CA LEU A 189 -16.61 -36.37 3.29
C LEU A 189 -16.17 -35.76 1.95
N LEU A 190 -14.87 -35.51 1.77
CA LEU A 190 -14.30 -35.05 0.50
C LEU A 190 -14.57 -36.02 -0.64
N THR A 191 -14.36 -37.32 -0.39
CA THR A 191 -14.63 -38.37 -1.40
C THR A 191 -16.13 -38.41 -1.77
N ILE A 192 -17.02 -38.18 -0.81
CA ILE A 192 -18.46 -38.12 -1.05
C ILE A 192 -18.82 -36.87 -1.86
N MET A 193 -18.22 -35.72 -1.53
CA MET A 193 -18.42 -34.45 -2.22
C MET A 193 -18.04 -34.55 -3.70
N GLN A 194 -16.88 -35.15 -4.02
CA GLN A 194 -16.44 -35.40 -5.39
C GLN A 194 -17.42 -36.27 -6.21
N ASN A 195 -18.25 -37.06 -5.54
CA ASN A 195 -19.26 -37.91 -6.15
C ASN A 195 -20.70 -37.35 -6.02
N SER A 196 -20.84 -36.10 -5.59
CA SER A 196 -22.12 -35.42 -5.39
C SER A 196 -22.38 -34.38 -6.47
N ASP A 197 -23.59 -34.38 -7.03
CA ASP A 197 -24.00 -33.38 -8.04
C ASP A 197 -24.77 -32.22 -7.43
N ALA A 198 -25.28 -32.39 -6.22
CA ALA A 198 -26.16 -31.43 -5.58
C ALA A 198 -25.98 -31.41 -4.07
N LEU A 199 -26.35 -30.26 -3.49
CA LEU A 199 -26.55 -30.09 -2.06
C LEU A 199 -28.04 -29.92 -1.77
N ALA A 200 -28.45 -30.32 -0.58
CA ALA A 200 -29.80 -30.12 -0.08
C ALA A 200 -29.80 -29.52 1.32
N VAL A 201 -30.85 -28.77 1.64
CA VAL A 201 -31.10 -28.23 2.98
C VAL A 201 -32.39 -28.83 3.49
N SER A 202 -32.35 -29.45 4.67
CA SER A 202 -33.53 -29.93 5.38
C SER A 202 -33.81 -29.11 6.63
N LEU A 203 -35.05 -29.18 7.11
CA LEU A 203 -35.49 -28.53 8.34
C LEU A 203 -35.58 -29.55 9.48
N GLU A 204 -34.56 -29.58 10.32
CA GLU A 204 -34.36 -30.57 11.39
C GLU A 204 -34.74 -30.02 12.78
N PRO A 205 -34.87 -30.86 13.82
CA PRO A 205 -35.02 -30.41 15.20
C PRO A 205 -33.84 -29.52 15.66
N ALA A 206 -34.01 -28.81 16.79
CA ALA A 206 -32.91 -28.08 17.41
C ALA A 206 -31.68 -28.98 17.62
N GLY A 207 -30.56 -28.62 16.98
CA GLY A 207 -29.31 -29.39 17.01
C GLY A 207 -29.06 -30.29 15.80
N GLY A 208 -30.01 -30.39 14.86
CA GLY A 208 -29.87 -31.18 13.63
C GLY A 208 -30.49 -32.59 13.71
N SER A 209 -30.21 -33.40 12.71
CA SER A 209 -30.70 -34.77 12.61
C SER A 209 -30.09 -35.67 13.67
N PRO A 210 -30.91 -36.38 14.47
CA PRO A 210 -30.42 -37.33 15.46
C PRO A 210 -29.97 -38.67 14.84
N THR A 211 -30.27 -38.92 13.56
CA THR A 211 -30.06 -40.24 12.91
C THR A 211 -28.91 -40.25 11.92
N GLY A 212 -28.33 -39.09 11.60
CA GLY A 212 -27.34 -38.96 10.51
C GLY A 212 -27.94 -39.08 9.10
N LEU A 213 -29.27 -39.03 8.99
CA LEU A 213 -30.03 -38.92 7.74
C LEU A 213 -31.06 -37.79 7.88
N PRO A 214 -31.50 -37.13 6.79
CA PRO A 214 -32.54 -36.12 6.89
C PRO A 214 -33.79 -36.68 7.57
N THR A 215 -34.19 -36.13 8.73
CA THR A 215 -35.41 -36.53 9.44
C THR A 215 -36.57 -35.58 9.16
N GLY A 216 -36.24 -34.35 8.76
CA GLY A 216 -37.20 -33.33 8.37
C GLY A 216 -37.46 -33.25 6.85
N PRO A 217 -38.40 -32.39 6.43
CA PRO A 217 -38.62 -32.11 5.02
C PRO A 217 -37.39 -31.41 4.42
N VAL A 218 -37.01 -31.83 3.21
CA VAL A 218 -36.03 -31.11 2.38
C VAL A 218 -36.71 -29.88 1.79
N VAL A 219 -36.21 -28.71 2.11
CA VAL A 219 -36.82 -27.42 1.77
C VAL A 219 -36.14 -26.74 0.59
N TYR A 220 -34.83 -26.95 0.42
CA TYR A 220 -34.07 -26.37 -0.70
C TYR A 220 -33.10 -27.39 -1.27
N GLN A 221 -32.86 -27.29 -2.58
CA GLN A 221 -31.87 -28.09 -3.30
C GLN A 221 -31.14 -27.20 -4.30
N ALA A 222 -29.83 -27.35 -4.42
CA ALA A 222 -29.00 -26.60 -5.36
C ALA A 222 -27.98 -27.52 -6.03
N PRO A 223 -27.78 -27.43 -7.36
CA PRO A 223 -26.70 -28.13 -8.02
C PRO A 223 -25.34 -27.55 -7.60
N ILE A 224 -24.31 -28.39 -7.58
CA ILE A 224 -22.93 -27.96 -7.40
C ILE A 224 -22.38 -27.56 -8.77
N VAL A 225 -21.84 -26.35 -8.88
CA VAL A 225 -21.25 -25.82 -10.11
C VAL A 225 -19.76 -25.61 -9.91
N GLN A 226 -18.95 -26.19 -10.79
CA GLN A 226 -17.51 -25.98 -10.83
C GLN A 226 -17.16 -24.78 -11.72
N PHE A 227 -16.16 -23.97 -11.33
CA PHE A 227 -15.74 -22.78 -12.07
C PHE A 227 -14.21 -22.62 -12.18
#